data_AF-A0AAV5YL04-F1
#
_entry.id   AF-A0AAV5YL04-F1
#
_cell.length_a   1.000
_cell.length_b   1.000
_cell.length_c   1.000
_cell.angle_alpha   90.00
_cell.angle_beta   90.00
_cell.angle_gamma   90.00
#
_symmetry.space_group_name_H-M   'P 1'
#
loop_
_entity.id
_entity.type
_entity.pdbx_description
1 polymer ?
#
loop_
_entity_poly.entity_id
_entity_poly.type
_entity_poly.pdbx_seq_one_letter_code
_entity_poly.pdbx_strand_id
1 'polypeptide(L)'
;MSSVEVAAVEPAATSVHANGFALRRIVTHAVTRAEVEAIRHALGLTHGNKSRAARLLRTNYTTLHAKMRRHGISAQEFLAQA
;
A
#
# COMPACT_ATOMS: atom_id res chain seq x y z
N MET A 1 20.96 16.16 55.14
CA MET A 1 21.33 14.79 54.69
C MET A 1 20.10 14.19 54.04
N SER A 2 20.17 13.98 52.72
CA SER A 2 20.24 12.64 52.09
C SER A 2 18.82 12.10 51.81
N SER A 3 18.35 12.23 50.57
CA SER A 3 18.34 11.14 49.55
C SER A 3 16.92 10.55 49.47
N VAL A 4 16.29 10.24 48.34
CA VAL A 4 16.71 10.15 46.94
C VAL A 4 15.43 10.21 46.08
N GLU A 5 15.59 10.75 44.88
CA GLU A 5 14.72 10.73 43.70
C GLU A 5 14.37 9.32 43.23
N VAL A 6 13.12 8.99 42.87
CA VAL A 6 12.84 8.13 41.69
C VAL A 6 11.45 8.42 41.08
N ALA A 7 11.51 9.00 39.89
CA ALA A 7 10.66 8.82 38.71
C ALA A 7 9.27 8.17 38.85
N ALA A 8 8.24 8.97 38.55
CA ALA A 8 7.08 8.50 37.80
C ALA A 8 7.19 9.04 36.37
N VAL A 9 8.08 8.44 35.58
CA VAL A 9 8.02 8.58 34.12
C VAL A 9 6.86 7.71 33.65
N GLU A 10 5.79 8.36 33.23
CA GLU A 10 4.66 7.71 32.54
C GLU A 10 5.16 7.04 31.26
N PRO A 11 5.19 5.70 31.13
CA PRO A 11 5.61 5.06 29.90
C PRO A 11 4.38 4.77 29.05
N ALA A 12 3.66 5.80 28.62
CA ALA A 12 2.49 5.64 27.74
C ALA A 12 2.75 6.10 26.30
N ALA A 13 3.81 6.88 26.03
CA ALA A 13 4.00 7.51 24.73
C ALA A 13 4.92 6.76 23.74
N THR A 14 5.59 5.67 24.16
CA THR A 14 6.62 5.02 23.32
C THR A 14 6.07 3.89 22.43
N SER A 15 4.87 3.36 22.69
CA SER A 15 4.37 2.14 22.01
C SER A 15 3.75 2.39 20.62
N VAL A 16 3.32 3.62 20.32
CA VAL A 16 2.70 3.96 19.03
C VAL A 16 3.78 4.17 17.94
N HIS A 17 4.96 4.66 18.33
CA HIS A 17 6.05 4.95 17.41
C HIS A 17 6.89 3.71 17.05
N ALA A 18 7.04 2.73 17.95
CA ALA A 18 7.78 1.49 17.64
C ALA A 18 7.09 0.65 16.54
N ASN A 19 5.75 0.61 16.52
CA ASN A 19 4.99 -0.01 15.43
C ASN A 19 5.11 0.76 14.11
N GLY A 20 5.46 2.05 14.22
CA GLY A 20 5.86 2.94 13.14
C GLY A 20 6.97 2.38 12.23
N PHE A 21 7.98 1.81 12.88
CA PHE A 21 9.26 1.44 12.28
C PHE A 21 9.45 -0.07 12.09
N ALA A 22 8.43 -0.89 12.37
CA ALA A 22 8.51 -2.32 12.11
C ALA A 22 8.76 -2.57 10.61
N LEU A 23 9.93 -3.16 10.28
CA LEU A 23 10.35 -3.42 8.90
C LEU A 23 9.26 -4.11 8.07
N ARG A 24 8.57 -5.09 8.67
CA ARG A 24 7.45 -5.79 8.04
C ARG A 24 6.36 -4.81 7.56
N ARG A 25 5.99 -3.83 8.37
CA ARG A 25 4.96 -2.84 8.04
C ARG A 25 5.42 -1.91 6.92
N ILE A 26 6.69 -1.49 6.96
CA ILE A 26 7.31 -0.65 5.91
C ILE A 26 7.29 -1.41 4.58
N VAL A 27 7.73 -2.66 4.56
CA VAL A 27 7.70 -3.51 3.37
C VAL A 27 6.28 -3.72 2.87
N THR A 28 5.33 -4.06 3.74
CA THR A 28 3.91 -4.21 3.33
C THR A 28 3.36 -2.94 2.68
N HIS A 29 3.66 -1.77 3.24
CA HIS A 29 3.23 -0.49 2.69
C HIS A 29 3.91 -0.19 1.35
N ALA A 30 5.23 -0.40 1.25
CA ALA A 30 5.99 -0.20 0.03
C ALA A 30 5.49 -1.11 -1.10
N VAL A 31 5.26 -2.38 -0.82
CA VAL A 31 4.67 -3.35 -1.76
C VAL A 31 3.28 -2.88 -2.20
N THR A 32 2.42 -2.49 -1.25
CA THR A 32 1.06 -2.02 -1.58
C THR A 32 1.10 -0.81 -2.50
N ARG A 33 1.97 0.17 -2.23
CA ARG A 33 2.12 1.35 -3.10
C ARG A 33 2.61 0.98 -4.49
N ALA A 34 3.65 0.15 -4.57
CA ALA A 34 4.20 -0.32 -5.84
C ALA A 34 3.16 -1.10 -6.66
N GLU A 35 2.35 -1.95 -6.01
CA GLU A 35 1.27 -2.68 -6.67
C GLU A 35 0.20 -1.73 -7.24
N VAL A 36 -0.24 -0.74 -6.45
CA VAL A 36 -1.23 0.24 -6.91
C VAL A 36 -0.72 1.04 -8.10
N GLU A 37 0.52 1.53 -8.02
CA GLU A 37 1.14 2.31 -9.09
C GLU A 37 1.27 1.49 -10.38
N ALA A 38 1.76 0.26 -10.29
CA ALA A 38 1.89 -0.63 -11.43
C ALA A 38 0.54 -0.92 -12.10
N ILE A 39 -0.51 -1.17 -11.31
CA ILE A 39 -1.87 -1.41 -11.82
C ILE A 39 -2.42 -0.19 -12.54
N ARG A 40 -2.31 1.00 -11.93
CA ARG A 40 -2.80 2.25 -12.53
C ARG A 40 -2.06 2.58 -13.82
N HIS A 41 -0.74 2.45 -13.83
CA HIS A 41 0.07 2.69 -15.02
C HIS A 41 -0.28 1.72 -16.15
N ALA A 42 -0.42 0.43 -15.85
CA ALA A 42 -0.84 -0.57 -16.84
C ALA A 42 -2.23 -0.29 -17.41
N LEU A 43 -3.19 0.12 -16.56
CA LEU A 43 -4.54 0.50 -17.01
C LEU A 43 -4.54 1.78 -17.84
N GLY A 44 -3.70 2.76 -17.51
CA GLY A 44 -3.52 3.96 -18.34
C GLY A 44 -2.99 3.63 -19.73
N LEU A 45 -1.91 2.85 -19.82
CA LEU A 45 -1.33 2.43 -21.11
C LEU A 45 -2.28 1.59 -21.97
N THR A 46 -3.23 0.90 -21.35
CA THR A 46 -4.20 0.06 -22.06
C THR A 46 -5.58 0.68 -22.17
N HIS A 47 -5.73 1.96 -21.79
CA HIS A 47 -6.99 2.71 -21.79
C HIS A 47 -8.11 1.92 -21.11
N GLY A 48 -7.86 1.46 -19.88
CA GLY A 48 -8.81 0.69 -19.08
C GLY A 48 -9.04 -0.77 -19.52
N ASN A 49 -8.34 -1.27 -20.55
CA ASN A 49 -8.47 -2.67 -20.96
C ASN A 49 -7.76 -3.60 -19.96
N LYS A 50 -8.54 -4.16 -19.04
CA LYS A 50 -8.11 -5.08 -17.98
C LYS A 50 -7.34 -6.30 -18.49
N SER A 51 -7.75 -6.89 -19.61
CA SER A 51 -7.09 -8.08 -20.15
C SER A 51 -5.71 -7.75 -20.72
N ARG A 52 -5.57 -6.61 -21.42
CA ARG A 52 -4.26 -6.13 -21.89
C ARG A 52 -3.38 -5.70 -20.71
N ALA A 53 -3.95 -5.04 -19.70
CA ALA A 53 -3.21 -4.64 -18.50
C ALA A 53 -2.67 -5.85 -17.73
N ALA A 54 -3.47 -6.92 -17.59
CA ALA A 54 -3.04 -8.16 -16.96
C ALA A 54 -1.86 -8.79 -17.71
N ARG A 55 -1.91 -8.82 -19.05
CA ARG A 55 -0.81 -9.30 -19.90
C ARG A 55 0.44 -8.44 -19.74
N LEU A 56 0.31 -7.12 -19.68
CA LEU A 56 1.43 -6.18 -19.48
C LEU A 56 2.10 -6.40 -18.12
N LEU A 57 1.32 -6.66 -17.08
CA LEU A 57 1.80 -6.99 -15.74
C LEU A 57 2.19 -8.46 -15.56
N ARG A 58 2.14 -9.26 -16.64
CA ARG A 58 2.46 -10.71 -16.64
C ARG A 58 1.69 -11.49 -15.56
N THR A 59 0.44 -11.13 -15.34
CA THR A 59 -0.48 -11.77 -14.39
C THR A 59 -1.75 -12.23 -15.08
N ASN A 60 -2.55 -13.03 -14.38
CA ASN A 60 -3.87 -13.44 -14.83
C ASN A 60 -4.91 -12.34 -14.59
N TYR A 61 -5.94 -12.33 -15.43
CA TYR A 61 -7.07 -11.40 -15.33
C TYR A 61 -7.76 -11.44 -13.97
N THR A 62 -8.01 -12.63 -13.44
CA THR A 62 -8.69 -12.82 -12.14
C THR A 62 -7.88 -12.26 -10.99
N THR A 63 -6.55 -12.43 -11.01
CA THR A 63 -5.63 -11.84 -10.04
C THR A 63 -5.64 -10.32 -10.12
N LEU A 64 -5.54 -9.76 -11.33
CA LEU A 64 -5.62 -8.32 -11.53
C LEU A 64 -6.96 -7.77 -11.00
N HIS A 65 -8.07 -8.42 -11.35
CA HIS A 65 -9.40 -8.03 -10.91
C HIS A 65 -9.55 -8.05 -9.39
N ALA A 66 -9.05 -9.10 -8.72
CA ALA A 66 -9.06 -9.19 -7.26
C ALA A 66 -8.21 -8.09 -6.61
N LYS A 67 -7.02 -7.79 -7.14
CA LYS A 67 -6.17 -6.70 -6.66
C LYS A 67 -6.83 -5.34 -6.86
N MET A 68 -7.43 -5.09 -8.02
CA MET A 68 -8.19 -3.86 -8.28
C MET A 68 -9.30 -3.66 -7.24
N ARG A 69 -10.08 -4.70 -6.94
CA ARG A 69 -11.13 -4.62 -5.91
C ARG A 69 -10.55 -4.33 -4.52
N ARG A 70 -9.43 -4.96 -4.15
CA ARG A 70 -8.76 -4.75 -2.86
C ARG A 70 -8.27 -3.30 -2.69
N HIS A 71 -7.78 -2.70 -3.77
CA HIS A 71 -7.22 -1.35 -3.75
C HIS A 71 -8.22 -0.26 -4.17
N GLY A 72 -9.47 -0.61 -4.48
CA GLY A 72 -10.51 0.34 -4.90
C GLY A 72 -10.23 1.00 -6.25
N ILE A 73 -9.56 0.32 -7.17
CA ILE A 73 -9.20 0.86 -8.50
C ILE A 73 -10.28 0.46 -9.52
N SER A 74 -10.92 1.43 -10.17
CA SER A 74 -11.83 1.17 -11.28
C SER A 74 -11.16 1.36 -12.63
N ALA A 75 -11.40 0.45 -13.58
CA ALA A 75 -10.91 0.61 -14.95
C ALA A 75 -11.56 1.81 -15.67
N GLN A 76 -12.75 2.23 -15.22
CA GLN A 76 -13.50 3.32 -15.84
C GLN A 76 -12.77 4.66 -15.73
N GLU A 77 -11.98 4.84 -14.66
CA GLU A 77 -11.15 6.03 -14.42
C GLU A 77 -10.14 6.27 -15.56
N PHE A 78 -9.77 5.22 -16.30
CA PHE A 78 -8.73 5.23 -17.34
C PHE A 78 -9.28 5.24 -18.77
N LEU A 79 -10.61 5.21 -18.96
CA LEU A 79 -11.23 5.28 -20.29
C LEU A 79 -11.28 6.71 -20.85
N ALA A 80 -11.31 7.72 -19.99
CA ALA A 80 -11.41 9.13 -20.37
C ALA A 80 -10.06 9.82 -20.62
N GLN A 81 -8.95 9.09 -20.48
CA GLN A 81 -7.58 9.59 -20.63
C GLN A 81 -6.96 9.22 -22.00
N ALA A 82 -7.78 8.78 -22.96
CA ALA A 82 -7.39 8.35 -24.31
C ALA A 82 -7.70 9.39 -25.37
#